data_AF-A0A9E6JSX6-F1
#
_entry.id   AF-A0A9E6JSX6-F1
#
_cell.length_a   1.000
_cell.length_b   1.000
_cell.length_c   1.000
_cell.angle_alpha   90.00
_cell.angle_beta   90.00
_cell.angle_gamma   90.00
#
_symmetry.space_group_name_H-M   'P 1'
#
loop_
_entity.id
_entity.type
_entity.pdbx_description
1 polymer ?
#
loop_
_entity_poly.entity_id
_entity_poly.type
_entity_poly.pdbx_seq_one_letter_code
_entity_poly.pdbx_strand_id
1 'polypeptide(L)'
;MQTKNLITVNEFCVNHNIEISFINSLLQNGLIEITTIKEIGFIDVSQLKHLEKIVHFYFELDINLEGIETITHLLQRLNSLQDKIISLKNRLRFYEINE
;
A
#
# COMPACT_ATOMS: atom_id res chain seq x y z
N MET A 1 15.46 9.03 14.44
CA MET A 1 15.23 10.19 13.54
C MET A 1 14.74 9.62 12.22
N GLN A 2 13.47 9.85 11.86
CA GLN A 2 12.93 9.35 10.58
C GLN A 2 13.54 10.20 9.46
N THR A 3 14.49 9.61 8.72
CA THR A 3 14.84 10.09 7.38
C THR A 3 13.57 10.01 6.53
N LYS A 4 12.94 11.16 6.28
CA LYS A 4 11.86 11.28 5.30
C LYS A 4 12.45 10.99 3.93
N ASN A 5 12.47 9.72 3.56
CA ASN A 5 12.86 9.28 2.23
C ASN A 5 11.65 9.57 1.34
N LEU A 6 11.71 10.71 0.67
CA LEU A 6 10.68 11.19 -0.25
C LEU A 6 11.20 11.05 -1.67
N ILE A 7 10.35 10.55 -2.57
CA ILE A 7 10.61 10.48 -4.01
C ILE A 7 9.64 11.42 -4.71
N THR A 8 10.08 12.09 -5.77
CA THR A 8 9.16 12.95 -6.54
C THR A 8 8.16 12.10 -7.32
N VAL A 9 6.92 12.57 -7.46
CA VAL A 9 5.90 11.89 -8.30
C VAL A 9 6.43 11.70 -9.72
N ASN A 10 7.13 12.68 -10.27
CA ASN A 10 7.69 12.60 -11.62
C ASN A 10 8.72 11.46 -11.77
N GLU A 11 9.63 11.32 -10.81
CA GLU A 11 10.63 10.24 -10.83
C GLU A 11 9.97 8.86 -10.76
N PHE A 12 8.93 8.71 -9.94
CA PHE A 12 8.13 7.48 -9.90
C PHE A 12 7.45 7.20 -11.25
N CYS A 13 6.81 8.21 -11.85
CA CYS A 13 6.15 8.07 -13.15
C CYS A 13 7.11 7.65 -14.26
N VAL A 14 8.33 8.21 -14.29
CA VAL A 14 9.35 7.87 -15.27
C VAL A 14 9.87 6.46 -15.08
N ASN A 15 10.16 6.04 -13.84
CA ASN A 15 10.70 4.70 -13.56
C ASN A 15 9.71 3.57 -13.86
N HIS A 16 8.41 3.80 -13.61
CA HIS A 16 7.37 2.80 -13.82
C HIS A 16 6.60 2.98 -15.13
N ASN A 17 6.98 3.97 -15.95
CA ASN A 17 6.35 4.30 -17.23
C ASN A 17 4.82 4.47 -17.12
N ILE A 18 4.39 5.19 -16.09
CA ILE A 18 2.98 5.49 -15.81
C ILE A 18 2.70 6.99 -15.99
N GLU A 19 1.43 7.32 -16.26
CA GLU A 19 1.02 8.71 -16.41
C GLU A 19 0.77 9.39 -15.05
N ILE A 20 1.04 10.70 -14.99
CA ILE A 20 0.68 11.54 -13.83
C ILE A 20 -0.84 11.57 -13.62
N SER A 21 -1.62 11.44 -14.69
CA SER A 21 -3.09 11.32 -14.65
C SER A 21 -3.53 10.16 -13.74
N PHE A 22 -2.86 9.00 -13.86
CA PHE A 22 -3.13 7.82 -13.04
C PHE A 22 -2.82 8.07 -11.57
N ILE A 23 -1.67 8.68 -11.27
CA ILE A 23 -1.32 9.08 -9.89
C ILE A 23 -2.36 10.03 -9.30
N ASN A 24 -2.86 10.98 -10.07
CA ASN A 24 -3.93 11.87 -9.62
C ASN A 24 -5.23 11.11 -9.35
N SER A 25 -5.58 10.13 -10.18
CA SER A 25 -6.75 9.26 -9.93
C SER A 25 -6.58 8.48 -8.62
N LEU A 26 -5.39 7.94 -8.33
CA LEU A 26 -5.13 7.24 -7.07
C LEU A 26 -5.26 8.17 -5.86
N LEU A 27 -4.76 9.41 -5.97
CA LEU A 27 -4.88 10.41 -4.91
C LEU A 27 -6.35 10.77 -4.66
N GLN A 28 -7.15 10.95 -5.72
CA GLN A 28 -8.58 11.27 -5.59
C GLN A 28 -9.41 10.14 -4.98
N ASN A 29 -9.02 8.89 -5.24
CA ASN A 29 -9.66 7.71 -4.63
C ASN A 29 -9.10 7.40 -3.23
N GLY A 30 -8.17 8.21 -2.70
CA GLY A 30 -7.58 7.99 -1.37
C GLY A 30 -6.72 6.74 -1.26
N LEU A 31 -6.30 6.16 -2.40
CA LEU A 31 -5.45 4.96 -2.43
C LEU A 31 -3.98 5.28 -2.12
N ILE A 32 -3.58 6.54 -2.30
CA ILE A 32 -2.23 7.04 -2.01
C ILE A 32 -2.28 8.39 -1.32
N GLU A 33 -1.19 8.76 -0.65
CA GLU A 33 -1.01 10.12 -0.12
C GLU A 33 0.19 10.78 -0.82
N ILE A 34 0.06 12.07 -1.12
CA ILE A 34 1.13 12.87 -1.72
C ILE A 34 1.38 14.08 -0.84
N THR A 35 2.64 14.30 -0.49
CA THR A 35 3.08 15.51 0.23
C THR A 35 3.55 16.55 -0.79
N THR A 36 2.88 17.69 -0.87
CA THR A 36 3.31 18.79 -1.76
C THR A 36 4.26 19.74 -1.03
N ILE A 37 5.46 19.94 -1.56
CA ILE A 37 6.45 20.89 -1.06
C ILE A 37 6.90 21.77 -2.22
N LYS A 38 6.70 23.10 -2.11
CA LYS A 38 7.03 24.07 -3.18
C LYS A 38 6.44 23.68 -4.54
N GLU A 39 5.15 23.34 -4.56
CA GLU A 39 4.39 22.92 -5.76
C GLU A 39 4.84 21.59 -6.39
N ILE A 40 5.81 20.89 -5.79
CA ILE A 40 6.26 19.57 -6.24
C ILE A 40 5.62 18.51 -5.34
N GLY A 41 4.98 17.51 -5.95
CA GLY A 41 4.42 16.35 -5.26
C GLY A 41 5.49 15.32 -4.92
N PHE A 42 5.48 14.85 -3.68
CA PHE A 42 6.37 13.81 -3.17
C PHE A 42 5.58 12.63 -2.62
N ILE A 43 6.11 11.42 -2.85
CA ILE A 43 5.62 10.15 -2.35
C ILE A 43 6.60 9.65 -1.29
N ASP A 44 6.09 9.14 -0.17
CA ASP A 44 6.93 8.53 0.85
C ASP A 44 7.40 7.14 0.41
N VAL A 45 8.68 6.82 0.65
CA VAL A 45 9.24 5.50 0.30
C VAL A 45 8.47 4.34 0.94
N SER A 46 7.87 4.53 2.11
CA SER A 46 7.01 3.52 2.75
C SER A 46 5.78 3.16 1.92
N GLN A 47 5.28 4.08 1.07
CA GLN A 47 4.14 3.87 0.20
C GLN A 47 4.51 3.25 -1.15
N LEU A 48 5.78 3.27 -1.57
CA LEU A 48 6.20 2.76 -2.88
C LEU A 48 5.79 1.31 -3.09
N LYS A 49 6.00 0.44 -2.10
CA LYS A 49 5.61 -0.97 -2.19
C LYS A 49 4.10 -1.15 -2.36
N HIS A 50 3.30 -0.25 -1.78
CA HIS A 50 1.86 -0.27 -1.98
C HIS A 50 1.50 0.20 -3.39
N LEU A 51 2.15 1.27 -3.85
CA LEU A 51 1.94 1.85 -5.17
C LEU A 51 2.33 0.89 -6.29
N GLU A 52 3.46 0.19 -6.18
CA GLU A 52 3.88 -0.86 -7.10
C GLU A 52 2.83 -1.98 -7.22
N LYS A 53 2.20 -2.37 -6.11
CA LYS A 53 1.11 -3.36 -6.14
C LYS A 53 -0.12 -2.85 -6.88
N ILE A 54 -0.49 -1.59 -6.65
CA ILE A 54 -1.61 -0.96 -7.35
C ILE A 54 -1.32 -0.90 -8.85
N VAL A 55 -0.11 -0.48 -9.24
CA VAL A 55 0.35 -0.44 -10.64
C VAL A 55 0.26 -1.84 -11.25
N HIS A 56 0.74 -2.88 -10.56
CA HIS A 56 0.62 -4.25 -11.01
C HIS A 56 -0.84 -4.71 -11.17
N PHE A 57 -1.72 -4.43 -10.20
CA PHE A 57 -3.14 -4.77 -10.30
C PHE A 57 -3.83 -4.07 -11.47
N TYR A 58 -3.53 -2.80 -11.69
CA TYR A 58 -4.18 -2.02 -12.74
C TYR A 58 -3.66 -2.38 -14.13
N PHE A 59 -2.34 -2.42 -14.33
CA PHE A 59 -1.74 -2.59 -15.65
C PHE A 59 -1.54 -4.04 -16.06
N GLU A 60 -1.28 -4.96 -15.12
CA GLU A 60 -1.05 -6.37 -15.45
C GLU A 60 -2.28 -7.26 -15.25
N LEU A 61 -3.10 -6.96 -14.24
CA LEU A 61 -4.30 -7.76 -13.93
C LEU A 61 -5.60 -7.14 -14.44
N ASP A 62 -5.54 -5.96 -15.08
CA ASP A 62 -6.68 -5.23 -15.64
C ASP A 62 -7.81 -4.99 -14.62
N ILE A 63 -7.42 -4.67 -13.39
CA ILE A 63 -8.34 -4.39 -12.28
C ILE A 63 -8.54 -2.88 -12.16
N ASN A 64 -9.79 -2.43 -12.18
CA ASN A 64 -10.12 -1.03 -11.98
C ASN A 64 -9.83 -0.54 -10.55
N LEU A 65 -9.87 0.78 -10.34
CA LEU A 65 -9.55 1.41 -9.06
C LEU A 65 -10.47 0.96 -7.92
N GLU A 66 -11.77 0.81 -8.19
CA GLU A 66 -12.75 0.33 -7.21
C GLU A 66 -12.48 -1.14 -6.82
N GLY A 67 -12.04 -1.95 -7.79
CA GLY A 67 -11.60 -3.32 -7.56
C GLY A 67 -10.35 -3.38 -6.69
N ILE A 68 -9.37 -2.50 -6.96
CA ILE A 68 -8.14 -2.38 -6.16
C ILE A 68 -8.45 -1.96 -4.72
N GLU A 69 -9.34 -1.00 -4.52
CA GLU A 69 -9.79 -0.58 -3.19
C GLU A 69 -10.41 -1.76 -2.43
N THR A 70 -11.34 -2.46 -3.10
CA THR A 70 -12.02 -3.64 -2.52
C THR A 70 -11.02 -4.73 -2.13
N ILE A 71 -10.08 -5.07 -3.02
CA ILE A 71 -9.04 -6.07 -2.77
C ILE A 71 -8.16 -5.64 -1.60
N THR A 72 -7.75 -4.36 -1.56
CA THR A 72 -6.90 -3.83 -0.50
C THR A 72 -7.58 -3.95 0.86
N HIS A 73 -8.86 -3.58 0.96
CA HIS A 73 -9.65 -3.72 2.18
C HIS A 73 -9.81 -5.19 2.61
N LEU A 74 -10.08 -6.10 1.65
CA LEU A 74 -10.21 -7.54 1.94
C LEU A 74 -8.88 -8.15 2.42
N LEU A 75 -7.76 -7.77 1.80
CA LEU A 75 -6.42 -8.22 2.21
C LEU A 75 -6.08 -7.72 3.62
N GLN A 76 -6.39 -6.47 3.96
CA GLN A 76 -6.21 -5.95 5.32
C GLN A 76 -7.01 -6.76 6.34
N ARG A 77 -8.27 -7.07 6.03
CA ARG A 77 -9.12 -7.89 6.89
C ARG A 77 -8.56 -9.31 7.05
N LEU A 78 -8.08 -9.93 5.98
CA LEU A 78 -7.43 -11.24 6.03
C LEU A 78 -6.17 -11.23 6.90
N ASN A 79 -5.30 -10.24 6.74
CA ASN A 79 -4.10 -10.10 7.57
C ASN A 79 -4.48 -9.94 9.04
N SER A 80 -5.47 -9.10 9.36
CA SER A 80 -5.94 -8.93 10.74
C SER A 80 -6.48 -10.22 11.37
N LEU A 81 -7.10 -11.09 10.56
CA LEU A 81 -7.59 -12.40 11.01
C LEU A 81 -6.44 -13.38 11.21
N GLN A 82 -5.45 -13.38 10.32
CA GLN A 82 -4.24 -14.18 10.47
C GLN A 82 -3.47 -13.81 11.74
N ASP A 83 -3.31 -12.51 12.03
CA ASP A 83 -2.66 -12.02 13.25
C ASP A 83 -3.40 -12.49 14.51
N LYS A 84 -4.73 -12.47 14.49
CA LYS A 84 -5.56 -13.01 15.59
C LYS A 84 -5.35 -14.50 15.76
N ILE A 85 -5.31 -15.28 14.68
CA ILE A 85 -5.05 -16.72 14.73
C ILE A 85 -3.67 -16.99 15.31
N ILE A 86 -2.64 -16.26 14.89
CA ILE A 86 -1.27 -16.39 15.41
C ILE A 86 -1.24 -16.06 16.91
N SER A 87 -1.87 -14.96 17.31
CA SER A 87 -1.97 -14.56 18.72
C SER A 87 -2.66 -15.64 19.57
N LEU A 88 -3.77 -16.20 19.09
CA LEU A 88 -4.49 -17.27 19.77
C LEU A 88 -3.65 -18.56 19.87
N LYS A 89 -2.99 -18.97 18.78
CA LYS A 89 -2.08 -20.12 18.79
C LYS A 89 -0.92 -19.94 19.77
N ASN A 90 -0.32 -18.75 19.83
CA ASN A 90 0.75 -18.44 20.76
C ASN A 90 0.27 -18.51 22.22
N ARG A 91 -0.95 -18.03 22.51
CA ARG A 91 -1.57 -18.16 23.83
C ARG A 91 -1.87 -19.61 24.18
N LEU A 92 -2.41 -20.39 23.25
CA LEU A 92 -2.71 -21.82 23.48
C LEU A 92 -1.44 -22.59 23.81
N ARG A 93 -0.36 -22.36 23.05
CA ARG A 93 0.95 -22.98 23.26
C ARG A 93 1.52 -22.71 24.66
N PHE A 94 1.25 -21.54 25.24
CA PHE A 94 1.66 -21.24 26.62
C PHE A 94 0.96 -22.17 27.63
N TYR A 95 -0.31 -22.50 27.42
CA TYR A 95 -1.03 -23.42 28.30
C TYR A 95 -0.62 -24.87 28.09
N GLU A 96 -0.37 -25.29 26.85
CA GLU A 96 0.07 -26.67 26.52
C GLU A 96 1.49 -27.01 27.01
N ILE A 97 2.34 -26.00 27.27
CA ILE A 97 3.71 -26.20 27.78
C ILE A 97 3.76 -26.26 29.31
N ASN A 98 2.70 -25.80 29.99
CA ASN A 98 2.63 -25.75 31.46
C ASN A 98 1.81 -26.92 32.07
N GLU A 99 1.50 -27.95 31.27
CA GLU A 99 1.12 -29.31 31.70
C GLU A 99 2.29 -30.27 31.48
#